data_AF-A0A644Z211-F1
#
_entry.id   AF-A0A644Z211-F1
#
_cell.length_a   1.000
_cell.length_b   1.000
_cell.length_c   1.000
_cell.angle_alpha   90.00
_cell.angle_beta   90.00
_cell.angle_gamma   90.00
#
_symmetry.space_group_name_H-M   'P 1'
#
loop_
_entity.id
_entity.type
_entity.pdbx_description
1 polymer ?
#
loop_
_entity_poly.entity_id
_entity_poly.type
_entity_poly.pdbx_seq_one_letter_code
_entity_poly.pdbx_strand_id
1 'polypeptide(L)' 'MKNNVKPQESRVSCKNISVSVAGKGISKKETCLSDEKRNMMKGILKKRKAAFDALAKY' A
#
# COMPACT_ATOMS: atom_id res chain seq x y z
N MET A 1 4.98 37.36 -10.88
CA MET A 1 5.03 36.44 -9.71
C MET A 1 5.57 35.09 -10.19
N LYS A 2 6.77 34.69 -9.77
CA LYS A 2 7.31 33.36 -10.11
C LYS A 2 6.62 32.34 -9.19
N ASN A 3 5.70 31.56 -9.75
CA ASN A 3 5.10 30.41 -9.05
C ASN A 3 6.21 29.40 -8.80
N ASN A 4 6.78 29.43 -7.59
CA ASN A 4 7.68 28.40 -7.10
C ASN A 4 6.84 27.14 -6.85
N VAL A 5 6.55 26.38 -7.91
CA VAL A 5 6.05 25.02 -7.78
C VAL A 5 7.21 24.22 -7.19
N LYS A 6 7.24 24.13 -5.85
CA LYS A 6 8.16 23.20 -5.17
C LYS A 6 7.82 21.81 -5.71
N PRO A 7 8.79 21.06 -6.24
CA PRO A 7 8.53 19.69 -6.64
C PRO A 7 7.94 18.96 -5.44
N GLN A 8 6.79 18.31 -5.62
CA GLN A 8 6.26 17.43 -4.59
C GLN A 8 7.32 16.36 -4.38
N GLU A 9 8.04 16.44 -3.25
CA GLU A 9 8.94 15.39 -2.85
C GLU A 9 8.12 14.11 -2.70
N SER A 10 8.28 13.20 -3.65
CA SER A 10 7.78 11.83 -3.55
C SER A 10 8.48 11.20 -2.35
N ARG A 11 7.84 11.26 -1.17
CA ARG A 11 8.35 10.59 0.03
C ARG A 11 8.20 9.09 -0.18
N VAL A 12 9.33 8.39 -0.20
CA VAL A 12 9.38 6.93 -0.22
C VAL A 12 9.50 6.46 1.21
N SER A 13 8.53 5.65 1.65
CA SER A 13 8.54 5.03 2.98
C SER A 13 8.90 3.55 2.85
N CYS A 14 10.02 3.16 3.45
CA CYS A 14 10.44 1.77 3.55
C CYS A 14 9.99 1.17 4.88
N LYS A 15 9.42 -0.03 4.83
CA LYS A 15 9.01 -0.79 6.01
C LYS A 15 9.39 -2.25 5.87
N ASN A 16 9.76 -2.85 6.99
CA ASN A 16 9.90 -4.30 7.10
C ASN A 16 8.52 -4.92 7.32
N ILE A 17 8.11 -5.79 6.40
CA ILE A 17 6.84 -6.51 6.42
C ILE A 17 7.09 -8.01 6.59
N SER A 18 6.28 -8.64 7.44
CA SER A 18 6.26 -10.09 7.60
C SER A 18 5.35 -10.69 6.52
N VAL A 19 5.89 -11.57 5.69
CA VAL A 19 5.19 -12.26 4.61
C VAL A 19 5.18 -13.74 4.91
N SER A 20 3.99 -14.32 5.04
CA SER A 20 3.84 -15.77 5.19
C SER A 20 4.11 -16.43 3.84
N VAL A 21 5.10 -17.31 3.79
CA VAL A 21 5.46 -18.11 2.61
C VAL A 21 5.06 -19.55 2.88
N ALA A 22 4.18 -20.10 2.03
CA ALA A 22 3.72 -21.48 2.16
C ALA A 22 4.92 -22.45 2.18
N GLY A 23 4.94 -23.35 3.16
CA GLY A 23 6.03 -24.32 3.35
C GLY A 23 7.35 -23.76 3.91
N LYS A 24 7.47 -22.44 4.12
CA LYS A 24 8.69 -21.79 4.66
C LYS A 24 8.47 -20.97 5.93
N GLY A 25 7.22 -20.75 6.35
CA GLY A 25 6.89 -19.95 7.53
C GLY A 25 6.88 -18.45 7.24
N ILE A 26 7.19 -17.64 8.26
CA ILE A 26 7.11 -16.17 8.15
C ILE A 26 8.48 -15.60 7.74
N SER A 27 8.54 -14.95 6.57
CA SER A 27 9.72 -14.24 6.09
C SER A 27 9.56 -12.74 6.30
N LYS A 28 10.55 -12.08 6.91
CA LYS A 28 10.60 -10.61 6.94
C LYS A 28 11.20 -10.11 5.63
N LYS A 29 10.54 -9.19 4.95
CA LYS A 29 11.04 -8.50 3.75
C LYS A 29 10.95 -7.00 3.92
N GLU A 30 11.98 -6.29 3.52
CA GLU A 30 11.90 -4.84 3.40
C GLU A 30 11.16 -4.47 2.11
N THR A 31 10.28 -3.48 2.19
CA THR A 31 9.54 -2.98 1.03
C THR A 31 9.41 -1.47 1.14
N CYS A 32 9.74 -0.79 0.06
CA CYS A 32 9.62 0.64 -0.09
C CYS A 32 8.44 1.00 -0.99
N LEU A 33 7.59 1.89 -0.52
CA LEU A 33 6.44 2.39 -1.27
C LEU A 33 6.46 3.92 -1.24
N SER A 34 6.29 4.53 -2.41
CA SER A 34 5.97 5.96 -2.50
C SER A 34 4.57 6.23 -1.97
N ASP A 35 4.32 7.44 -1.52
CA ASP A 35 2.98 7.86 -1.05
C ASP A 35 1.90 7.67 -2.11
N GLU A 36 2.22 7.91 -3.38
CA GLU A 36 1.30 7.68 -4.51
C GLU A 36 0.87 6.20 -4.59
N LYS A 37 1.85 5.28 -4.61
CA LYS A 37 1.56 3.84 -4.63
C LYS A 37 0.81 3.39 -3.38
N ARG A 38 1.13 3.98 -2.22
CA ARG A 38 0.47 3.68 -0.95
C ARG A 38 -1.01 4.10 -0.97
N ASN A 39 -1.31 5.26 -1.52
CA ASN A 39 -2.69 5.74 -1.70
C ASN A 39 -3.47 4.87 -2.69
N MET A 40 -2.85 4.51 -3.82
CA MET A 40 -3.44 3.58 -4.78
C MET A 40 -3.78 2.23 -4.11
N MET A 41 -2.83 1.65 -3.36
CA MET A 41 -3.03 0.38 -2.66
C MET A 41 -4.17 0.47 -1.62
N LYS A 42 -4.26 1.58 -0.88
CA LYS A 42 -5.35 1.84 0.07
C LYS A 42 -6.71 1.87 -0.62
N GLY A 43 -6.79 2.45 -1.82
CA GLY A 43 -8.00 2.45 -2.65
C GLY A 43 -8.41 1.04 -3.09
N ILE A 44 -7.46 0.23 -3.56
CA ILE A 44 -7.69 -1.17 -3.96
C ILE A 44 -8.21 -1.99 -2.77
N LEU A 45 -7.58 -1.86 -1.60
CA LEU A 45 -7.98 -2.57 -0.39
C LEU A 45 -9.40 -2.21 0.05
N LYS A 46 -9.79 -0.93 -0.02
CA LYS A 46 -11.18 -0.51 0.27
C LYS A 46 -12.18 -1.16 -0.67
N LYS A 47 -11.91 -1.17 -1.98
CA LYS A 47 -12.80 -1.79 -2.98
C LYS A 47 -12.94 -3.29 -2.74
N ARG A 48 -11.83 -3.99 -2.49
CA ARG A 48 -11.84 -5.43 -2.18
C ARG A 48 -12.64 -5.71 -0.91
N LYS A 49 -12.41 -4.95 0.17
CA LYS A 49 -13.18 -5.09 1.40
C LYS A 49 -14.69 -4.95 1.15
N ALA A 50 -15.11 -3.90 0.44
CA ALA A 50 -16.51 -3.70 0.11
C ALA A 50 -17.11 -4.86 -0.69
N ALA A 51 -16.35 -5.45 -1.64
CA ALA A 51 -16.79 -6.61 -2.40
C ALA A 51 -16.97 -7.85 -1.51
N PHE A 52 -16.02 -8.13 -0.62
CA PHE A 52 -16.14 -9.24 0.34
C PHE A 52 -17.27 -9.02 1.36
N ASP A 53 -17.43 -7.79 1.85
CA ASP A 53 -18.53 -7.44 2.77
C ASP A 53 -19.91 -7.61 2.11
N ALA A 54 -20.01 -7.37 0.79
CA ALA A 54 -21.23 -7.61 0.04
C ALA A 54 -21.52 -9.11 -0.15
N LEU A 55 -20.48 -9.90 -0.44
CA LEU A 55 -20.60 -11.36 -0.56
C LEU A 55 -20.97 -12.03 0.77
N ALA A 56 -20.46 -11.53 1.90
CA ALA A 56 -20.74 -12.08 3.23
C ALA A 56 -22.16 -11.80 3.75
N LYS A 57 -22.94 -10.95 3.07
CA LYS A 57 -24.33 -10.65 3.40
C LYS A 57 -25.34 -11.57 2.69
N TYR A 58 -24.87 -12.47 1.83
CA TYR A 58 -25.61 -13.58 1.25
C TYR A 58 -25.30 -14.86 2.04
#